data_AF-A0A3N5UEP3-F1
#
_entry.id   AF-A0A3N5UEP3-F1
#
_cell.length_a   1.000
_cell.length_b   1.000
_cell.length_c   1.000
_cell.angle_alpha   90.00
_cell.angle_beta   90.00
_cell.angle_gamma   90.00
#
_symmetry.space_group_name_H-M   'P 1'
#
loop_
_entity.id
_entity.type
_entity.pdbx_description
1 polymer ?
#
loop_
_entity_poly.entity_id
_entity_poly.type
_entity_poly.pdbx_seq_one_letter_code
_entity_poly.pdbx_strand_id
1 'polypeptide(L)'
;MGPRAIPIHAGNYEGFLLSQDGSGIQFAYERRGKSPAIFLMNERRLTESSSNLWAGIKASLTWKAPITDGLGVSDWKDSLFPKLKGNPLPLKNDPAQSLAIKPDGSGFLLGTSDTLRLFDPAGKESWRVRTPGAAWSVNTNGRLAVAALGDGTIRWYRVSDGKEVLAFFPHPDHKRWVLWAPSGYYDASPGGEDFIGWHLNNGRDQAADFFPSSRFRSTYYRPDVIDRVLATMDEAVALQQANEETGRKQVAAVPVREKLPPVAAILSPADGSEVSGTPVKMRYSVRSPEPLTGLKVLVDGRPVSMEGIGKTPKESGERSILIPSRDCEVSVIAENRHAASEPATIRLRWKGAAAKEAFEIKPKLYVLAVGVSKYQDPDMRLDLAAKDALDFGAAWNEQKGRLYSGVEVRALTDAQATKGNILDGLEWLQRQVTDKDIAVLFFAGHGINDSTGVFYFLPVDADLEKLKRTAISQSDITSTVATLAGKVLVFMDACHSGNLMGKVKRRGVVVVSSVINELASAENGAVVFSSATGRQYALENKEWGNGAFTKGVVEGIRGKADYKSTGRITVNMLDLYVSERVKELTKGQQTPTTVKPPNVPDFPVALLR
;
A
#
# COMPACT_ATOMS: atom_id res chain seq x y z
N MET A 1 15.18 21.64 -4.86
CA MET A 1 14.45 20.81 -5.84
C MET A 1 13.43 20.00 -5.06
N GLY A 2 12.16 19.99 -5.46
CA GLY A 2 11.16 19.12 -4.81
C GLY A 2 11.50 17.63 -4.98
N PRO A 3 10.88 16.74 -4.20
CA PRO A 3 11.04 15.30 -4.39
C PRO A 3 10.65 14.91 -5.82
N ARG A 4 11.43 14.03 -6.46
CA ARG A 4 11.15 13.57 -7.81
C ARG A 4 9.96 12.62 -7.82
N ALA A 5 9.18 12.65 -8.90
CA ALA A 5 8.02 11.78 -9.07
C ALA A 5 8.40 10.31 -9.38
N ILE A 6 9.58 10.07 -9.95
CA ILE A 6 10.06 8.73 -10.32
C ILE A 6 11.56 8.54 -10.00
N PRO A 7 12.00 7.30 -9.76
CA PRO A 7 13.41 6.92 -9.69
C PRO A 7 14.15 7.20 -11.00
N ILE A 8 15.46 7.45 -10.93
CA ILE A 8 16.32 7.63 -12.11
C ILE A 8 17.46 6.63 -12.04
N HIS A 9 17.30 5.53 -12.78
CA HIS A 9 18.24 4.40 -12.80
C HIS A 9 19.49 4.62 -13.66
N ALA A 10 19.62 5.78 -14.32
CA ALA A 10 20.68 6.07 -15.29
C ALA A 10 22.10 6.00 -14.70
N GLY A 11 23.00 5.33 -15.41
CA GLY A 11 24.43 5.24 -15.08
C GLY A 11 24.76 4.28 -13.93
N ASN A 12 23.87 3.37 -13.55
CA ASN A 12 24.09 2.35 -12.51
C ASN A 12 24.61 1.02 -13.09
N TYR A 13 25.61 1.07 -13.98
CA TYR A 13 26.01 -0.08 -14.81
C TYR A 13 26.49 -1.30 -14.01
N GLU A 14 27.19 -1.09 -12.90
CA GLU A 14 27.72 -2.19 -12.07
C GLU A 14 26.85 -2.47 -10.83
N GLY A 15 26.04 -1.50 -10.40
CA GLY A 15 25.22 -1.59 -9.19
C GLY A 15 23.83 -2.18 -9.42
N PHE A 16 23.48 -2.55 -10.65
CA PHE A 16 22.21 -3.20 -10.99
C PHE A 16 22.33 -4.73 -10.89
N LEU A 17 22.27 -5.25 -9.66
CA LEU A 17 22.53 -6.67 -9.37
C LEU A 17 21.25 -7.51 -9.46
N LEU A 18 21.41 -8.77 -9.85
CA LEU A 18 20.33 -9.75 -9.93
C LEU A 18 20.69 -10.99 -9.11
N SER A 19 19.72 -11.53 -8.37
CA SER A 19 19.84 -12.85 -7.73
C SER A 19 19.83 -13.96 -8.77
N GLN A 20 20.38 -15.14 -8.43
CA GLN A 20 20.44 -16.27 -9.36
C GLN A 20 19.06 -16.70 -9.90
N ASP A 21 18.03 -16.70 -9.06
CA ASP A 21 16.65 -17.04 -9.43
C ASP A 21 15.87 -15.89 -10.09
N GLY A 22 16.43 -14.66 -10.07
CA GLY A 22 15.85 -13.44 -10.62
C GLY A 22 14.79 -12.76 -9.76
N SER A 23 14.52 -13.25 -8.54
CA SER A 23 13.52 -12.71 -7.61
C SER A 23 14.03 -11.56 -6.74
N GLY A 24 15.34 -11.40 -6.62
CA GLY A 24 16.02 -10.32 -5.91
C GLY A 24 16.72 -9.38 -6.88
N ILE A 25 16.51 -8.08 -6.69
CA ILE A 25 17.19 -7.03 -7.48
C ILE A 25 17.84 -6.00 -6.56
N GLN A 26 19.05 -5.56 -6.91
CA GLN A 26 19.65 -4.34 -6.37
C GLN A 26 19.57 -3.25 -7.45
N PHE A 27 19.06 -2.08 -7.10
CA PHE A 27 18.94 -0.93 -7.99
C PHE A 27 19.32 0.36 -7.26
N ALA A 28 19.24 1.48 -7.96
CA ALA A 28 19.50 2.81 -7.40
C ALA A 28 18.35 3.75 -7.73
N TYR A 29 17.92 4.56 -6.75
CA TYR A 29 16.89 5.58 -6.94
C TYR A 29 17.40 6.79 -7.73
N GLU A 30 18.71 7.01 -7.73
CA GLU A 30 19.33 8.20 -8.31
C GLU A 30 20.45 7.85 -9.30
N ARG A 31 20.75 8.84 -10.15
CA ARG A 31 21.79 8.73 -11.18
C ARG A 31 23.12 8.28 -10.59
N ARG A 32 23.86 7.50 -11.38
CA ARG A 32 25.22 7.01 -11.06
C ARG A 32 25.25 6.14 -9.80
N GLY A 33 24.21 5.34 -9.57
CA GLY A 33 24.16 4.35 -8.49
C GLY A 33 23.93 4.91 -7.09
N LYS A 34 23.48 6.17 -6.97
CA LYS A 34 23.21 6.79 -5.68
C LYS A 34 21.90 6.28 -5.07
N SER A 35 21.85 6.26 -3.74
CA SER A 35 20.70 5.75 -2.96
C SER A 35 20.32 4.31 -3.37
N PRO A 36 21.25 3.34 -3.19
CA PRO A 36 20.98 1.96 -3.59
C PRO A 36 19.94 1.31 -2.67
N ALA A 37 19.10 0.48 -3.30
CA ALA A 37 18.01 -0.26 -2.70
C ALA A 37 18.02 -1.72 -3.19
N ILE A 38 17.54 -2.64 -2.36
CA ILE A 38 17.31 -4.05 -2.67
C ILE A 38 15.82 -4.28 -2.55
N PHE A 39 15.25 -4.93 -3.57
CA PHE A 39 13.92 -5.49 -3.49
C PHE A 39 13.99 -7.01 -3.59
N LEU A 40 13.42 -7.69 -2.59
CA LEU A 40 13.24 -9.13 -2.56
C LEU A 40 11.78 -9.43 -2.82
N MET A 41 11.47 -9.95 -4.01
CA MET A 41 10.12 -10.29 -4.40
C MET A 41 9.52 -11.32 -3.43
N ASN A 42 10.21 -12.42 -3.14
CA ASN A 42 9.67 -13.50 -2.30
C ASN A 42 9.30 -13.03 -0.87
N GLU A 43 9.94 -11.99 -0.36
CA GLU A 43 9.65 -11.39 0.95
C GLU A 43 8.75 -10.15 0.87
N ARG A 44 8.45 -9.66 -0.34
CA ARG A 44 7.77 -8.38 -0.58
C ARG A 44 8.44 -7.23 0.16
N ARG A 45 9.78 -7.24 0.14
CA ARG A 45 10.61 -6.42 1.01
C ARG A 45 11.48 -5.48 0.18
N LEU A 46 11.29 -4.18 0.40
CA LEU A 46 12.16 -3.11 -0.08
C LEU A 46 13.09 -2.69 1.07
N THR A 47 14.40 -2.68 0.85
CA THR A 47 15.42 -2.32 1.85
C THR A 47 16.43 -1.36 1.26
N GLU A 48 16.79 -0.32 2.01
CA GLU A 48 17.78 0.67 1.60
C GLU A 48 19.18 0.37 2.17
N SER A 49 20.22 0.89 1.52
CA SER A 49 21.61 0.69 1.95
C SER A 49 21.99 1.26 3.32
N SER A 50 21.25 2.24 3.82
CA SER A 50 21.40 2.78 5.17
C SER A 50 20.87 1.82 6.25
N SER A 51 20.14 0.77 5.88
CA SER A 51 19.61 -0.22 6.82
C SER A 51 20.69 -1.21 7.25
N ASN A 52 20.75 -1.54 8.55
CA ASN A 52 21.68 -2.57 9.04
C ASN A 52 21.39 -3.97 8.46
N LEU A 53 20.19 -4.22 7.93
CA LEU A 53 19.90 -5.47 7.21
C LEU A 53 20.46 -5.53 5.81
N TRP A 54 20.83 -4.39 5.23
CA TRP A 54 21.39 -4.35 3.90
C TRP A 54 22.52 -5.36 3.76
N ALA A 55 23.46 -5.34 4.71
CA ALA A 55 24.60 -6.26 4.71
C ALA A 55 24.17 -7.73 4.84
N GLY A 56 23.18 -8.01 5.70
CA GLY A 56 22.65 -9.37 5.89
C GLY A 56 21.96 -9.92 4.64
N ILE A 57 21.09 -9.12 4.00
CA ILE A 57 20.43 -9.49 2.74
C ILE A 57 21.45 -9.63 1.61
N LYS A 58 22.44 -8.74 1.56
CA LYS A 58 23.50 -8.83 0.56
C LYS A 58 24.33 -10.10 0.73
N ALA A 59 24.48 -10.60 1.96
CA ALA A 59 25.17 -11.84 2.26
C ALA A 59 24.30 -13.10 2.08
N SER A 60 22.96 -13.01 2.17
CA SER A 60 22.06 -14.17 2.11
C SER A 60 21.81 -14.69 0.68
N LEU A 61 22.09 -13.87 -0.34
CA LEU A 61 21.90 -14.21 -1.74
C LEU A 61 23.21 -14.11 -2.52
N THR A 62 23.32 -14.94 -3.56
CA THR A 62 24.38 -14.75 -4.56
C THR A 62 23.93 -13.70 -5.56
N TRP A 63 24.54 -12.52 -5.46
CA TRP A 63 24.29 -11.39 -6.35
C TRP A 63 25.22 -11.41 -7.56
N LYS A 64 24.67 -11.19 -8.75
CA LYS A 64 25.42 -11.10 -10.00
C LYS A 64 25.28 -9.71 -10.59
N ALA A 65 26.42 -9.05 -10.83
CA ALA A 65 26.47 -7.83 -11.62
C ALA A 65 26.26 -8.15 -13.10
N PRO A 66 25.85 -7.17 -13.92
CA PRO A 66 25.78 -7.33 -15.37
C PRO A 66 27.16 -7.71 -15.92
N ILE A 67 27.23 -8.77 -16.72
CA ILE A 67 28.46 -9.13 -17.42
C ILE A 67 28.57 -8.23 -18.66
N THR A 68 29.60 -7.40 -18.75
CA THR A 68 29.77 -6.49 -19.90
C THR A 68 30.95 -6.84 -20.80
N ASP A 69 31.80 -7.77 -20.36
CA ASP A 69 33.00 -8.19 -21.06
C ASP A 69 32.91 -9.64 -21.56
N GLY A 70 33.70 -9.99 -22.58
CA GLY A 70 33.85 -11.37 -23.07
C GLY A 70 33.35 -11.63 -24.50
N LEU A 71 32.38 -10.86 -25.00
CA LEU A 71 31.88 -10.99 -26.39
C LEU A 71 32.45 -9.95 -27.37
N GLY A 72 33.28 -9.01 -26.90
CA GLY A 72 33.84 -7.95 -27.72
C GLY A 72 32.82 -6.88 -28.09
N VAL A 73 31.80 -6.66 -27.26
CA VAL A 73 30.87 -5.54 -27.41
C VAL A 73 31.52 -4.29 -26.82
N SER A 74 31.67 -3.23 -27.62
CA SER A 74 32.34 -1.98 -27.23
C SER A 74 31.53 -0.75 -27.65
N ASP A 75 31.95 0.43 -27.19
CA ASP A 75 31.38 1.74 -27.57
C ASP A 75 29.86 1.83 -27.35
N TRP A 76 29.31 1.18 -26.32
CA TRP A 76 27.87 1.08 -26.10
C TRP A 76 27.28 2.09 -25.11
N LYS A 77 28.09 2.73 -24.27
CA LYS A 77 27.60 3.68 -23.25
C LYS A 77 27.14 4.97 -23.94
N ASP A 78 25.85 5.29 -23.84
CA ASP A 78 25.23 6.49 -24.41
C ASP A 78 25.55 6.69 -25.92
N SER A 79 25.51 5.61 -26.72
CA SER A 79 26.12 5.60 -28.05
C SER A 79 25.17 5.16 -29.17
N LEU A 80 25.22 5.88 -30.29
CA LEU A 80 24.52 5.53 -31.53
C LEU A 80 25.26 4.44 -32.35
N PHE A 81 26.53 4.15 -32.02
CA PHE A 81 27.40 3.29 -32.82
C PHE A 81 28.12 2.22 -31.97
N PRO A 82 27.41 1.43 -31.14
CA PRO A 82 28.04 0.31 -30.45
C PRO A 82 28.57 -0.70 -31.46
N LYS A 83 29.66 -1.37 -31.09
CA LYS A 83 30.33 -2.34 -31.96
C LYS A 83 30.33 -3.72 -31.34
N LEU A 84 30.29 -4.74 -32.18
CA LEU A 84 30.57 -6.12 -31.84
C LEU A 84 31.81 -6.57 -32.63
N LYS A 85 32.89 -6.90 -31.93
CA LYS A 85 34.17 -7.32 -32.51
C LYS A 85 34.68 -6.30 -33.56
N GLY A 86 34.52 -5.01 -33.26
CA GLY A 86 34.90 -3.88 -34.13
C GLY A 86 33.85 -3.48 -35.18
N ASN A 87 32.82 -4.29 -35.43
CA ASN A 87 31.79 -3.99 -36.42
C ASN A 87 30.57 -3.29 -35.79
N PRO A 88 30.05 -2.19 -36.36
CA PRO A 88 28.87 -1.51 -35.82
C PRO A 88 27.62 -2.39 -35.75
N LEU A 89 26.85 -2.26 -34.67
CA LEU A 89 25.53 -2.89 -34.52
C LEU A 89 24.43 -2.05 -35.19
N PRO A 90 23.40 -2.67 -35.78
CA PRO A 90 22.37 -1.98 -36.55
C PRO A 90 21.26 -1.38 -35.66
N LEU A 91 21.52 -0.23 -35.02
CA LEU A 91 20.57 0.34 -34.05
C LEU A 91 19.50 1.30 -34.59
N LYS A 92 19.61 1.82 -35.82
CA LYS A 92 18.62 2.73 -36.46
C LYS A 92 18.26 3.97 -35.60
N ASN A 93 19.25 4.75 -35.17
CA ASN A 93 19.09 5.98 -34.37
C ASN A 93 18.52 5.81 -32.95
N ASP A 94 18.62 4.61 -32.39
CA ASP A 94 18.19 4.29 -31.03
C ASP A 94 19.43 3.99 -30.18
N PRO A 95 19.98 5.00 -29.47
CA PRO A 95 21.30 4.87 -28.85
C PRO A 95 21.28 3.82 -27.73
N ALA A 96 22.35 3.02 -27.69
CA ALA A 96 22.58 2.08 -26.62
C ALA A 96 22.85 2.82 -25.31
N GLN A 97 22.27 2.28 -24.24
CA GLN A 97 22.31 2.81 -22.89
C GLN A 97 22.96 1.82 -21.93
N SER A 98 22.70 0.53 -22.10
CA SER A 98 23.17 -0.51 -21.17
C SER A 98 23.39 -1.85 -21.87
N LEU A 99 24.25 -2.68 -21.28
CA LEU A 99 24.67 -3.98 -21.82
C LEU A 99 24.66 -5.05 -20.71
N ALA A 100 24.19 -6.25 -21.03
CA ALA A 100 24.39 -7.44 -20.21
C ALA A 100 24.57 -8.69 -21.09
N ILE A 101 25.69 -9.38 -20.97
CA ILE A 101 26.00 -10.64 -21.64
C ILE A 101 25.37 -11.78 -20.83
N LYS A 102 24.78 -12.76 -21.53
CA LYS A 102 24.25 -13.96 -20.89
C LYS A 102 25.38 -14.70 -20.17
N PRO A 103 25.14 -15.30 -18.98
CA PRO A 103 26.17 -16.03 -18.25
C PRO A 103 26.82 -17.18 -19.02
N ASP A 104 26.11 -17.77 -19.99
CA ASP A 104 26.59 -18.85 -20.86
C ASP A 104 27.35 -18.34 -22.12
N GLY A 105 27.49 -17.01 -22.30
CA GLY A 105 28.12 -16.40 -23.46
C GLY A 105 27.36 -16.56 -24.78
N SER A 106 26.14 -17.12 -24.76
CA SER A 106 25.37 -17.41 -25.98
C SER A 106 24.59 -16.22 -26.53
N GLY A 107 24.79 -15.02 -25.99
CA GLY A 107 24.19 -13.78 -26.49
C GLY A 107 24.34 -12.63 -25.52
N PHE A 108 23.86 -11.46 -25.91
CA PHE A 108 23.89 -10.24 -25.09
C PHE A 108 22.62 -9.40 -25.26
N LEU A 109 22.19 -8.82 -24.15
CA LEU A 109 21.10 -7.85 -24.07
C LEU A 109 21.66 -6.44 -24.22
N LEU A 110 21.00 -5.66 -25.04
CA LEU A 110 21.27 -4.25 -25.24
C LEU A 110 20.02 -3.45 -24.90
N GLY A 111 20.11 -2.63 -23.86
CA GLY A 111 19.09 -1.63 -23.53
C GLY A 111 19.38 -0.34 -24.29
N THR A 112 18.35 0.25 -24.90
CA THR A 112 18.46 1.47 -25.71
C THR A 112 17.51 2.55 -25.19
N SER A 113 17.38 3.69 -25.89
CA SER A 113 16.44 4.75 -25.52
C SER A 113 14.97 4.35 -25.66
N ASP A 114 14.64 3.45 -26.59
CA ASP A 114 13.25 3.06 -26.87
C ASP A 114 12.99 1.54 -26.81
N THR A 115 14.03 0.72 -26.69
CA THR A 115 13.91 -0.73 -26.83
C THR A 115 14.81 -1.52 -25.89
N LEU A 116 14.44 -2.78 -25.69
CA LEU A 116 15.32 -3.84 -25.20
C LEU A 116 15.51 -4.86 -26.32
N ARG A 117 16.75 -5.25 -26.57
CA ARG A 117 17.13 -6.12 -27.68
C ARG A 117 18.01 -7.25 -27.20
N LEU A 118 17.81 -8.46 -27.73
CA LEU A 118 18.72 -9.58 -27.53
C LEU A 118 19.41 -9.91 -28.84
N PHE A 119 20.73 -10.06 -28.79
CA PHE A 119 21.56 -10.47 -29.91
C PHE A 119 22.26 -11.80 -29.61
N ASP A 120 22.50 -12.59 -30.64
CA ASP A 120 23.39 -13.75 -30.58
C ASP A 120 24.89 -13.30 -30.60
N PRO A 121 25.87 -14.21 -30.42
CA PRO A 121 27.28 -13.87 -30.41
C PRO A 121 27.85 -13.44 -31.78
N ALA A 122 27.06 -13.58 -32.85
CA ALA A 122 27.37 -13.12 -34.19
C ALA A 122 26.76 -11.74 -34.49
N GLY A 123 25.95 -11.18 -33.57
CA GLY A 123 25.32 -9.88 -33.72
C GLY A 123 23.99 -9.91 -34.47
N LYS A 124 23.40 -11.10 -34.67
CA LYS A 124 22.04 -11.22 -35.19
C LYS A 124 21.04 -10.96 -34.07
N GLU A 125 20.09 -10.06 -34.31
CA GLU A 125 19.01 -9.77 -33.38
C GLU A 125 18.07 -10.98 -33.27
N SER A 126 17.96 -11.53 -32.06
CA SER A 126 17.04 -12.63 -31.73
C SER A 126 15.63 -12.11 -31.52
N TRP A 127 15.49 -11.02 -30.78
CA TRP A 127 14.22 -10.30 -30.60
C TRP A 127 14.46 -8.85 -30.20
N ARG A 128 13.40 -8.05 -30.34
CA ARG A 128 13.34 -6.65 -29.94
C ARG A 128 11.97 -6.35 -29.37
N VAL A 129 11.93 -5.67 -28.23
CA VAL A 129 10.70 -5.15 -27.63
C VAL A 129 10.81 -3.66 -27.37
N ARG A 130 9.72 -2.94 -27.59
CA ARG A 130 9.63 -1.52 -27.25
C ARG A 130 9.44 -1.38 -25.74
N THR A 131 10.21 -0.51 -25.11
CA THR A 131 10.10 -0.22 -23.69
C THR A 131 9.32 1.09 -23.46
N PRO A 132 8.60 1.24 -22.34
CA PRO A 132 7.92 2.49 -21.98
C PRO A 132 8.86 3.69 -21.78
N GLY A 133 10.16 3.44 -21.61
CA GLY A 133 11.21 4.46 -21.55
C GLY A 133 12.58 3.82 -21.72
N ALA A 134 13.63 4.64 -21.71
CA ALA A 134 15.01 4.20 -21.91
C ALA A 134 15.43 3.10 -20.93
N ALA A 135 16.02 2.02 -21.44
CA ALA A 135 16.56 0.93 -20.65
C ALA A 135 17.94 1.31 -20.08
N TRP A 136 17.92 2.10 -19.01
CA TRP A 136 19.08 2.69 -18.36
C TRP A 136 20.06 1.70 -17.74
N SER A 137 19.56 0.54 -17.31
CA SER A 137 20.38 -0.55 -16.78
C SER A 137 19.71 -1.86 -17.11
N VAL A 138 20.49 -2.86 -17.51
CA VAL A 138 20.00 -4.20 -17.83
C VAL A 138 20.86 -5.25 -17.13
N ASN A 139 20.26 -6.39 -16.80
CA ASN A 139 20.96 -7.57 -16.28
C ASN A 139 20.21 -8.85 -16.72
N THR A 140 20.86 -10.00 -16.65
CA THR A 140 20.23 -11.29 -16.98
C THR A 140 20.87 -12.45 -16.24
N ASN A 141 20.04 -13.44 -15.86
CA ASN A 141 20.49 -14.74 -15.38
C ASN A 141 20.44 -15.84 -16.48
N GLY A 142 20.25 -15.44 -17.74
CA GLY A 142 20.11 -16.34 -18.89
C GLY A 142 18.68 -16.85 -19.15
N ARG A 143 17.80 -16.80 -18.15
CA ARG A 143 16.36 -17.13 -18.27
C ARG A 143 15.49 -15.87 -18.32
N LEU A 144 15.79 -14.90 -17.46
CA LEU A 144 15.14 -13.60 -17.34
C LEU A 144 16.11 -12.50 -17.78
N ALA A 145 15.59 -11.54 -18.53
CA ALA A 145 16.20 -10.25 -18.80
C ALA A 145 15.49 -9.23 -17.91
N VAL A 146 16.25 -8.40 -17.19
CA VAL A 146 15.68 -7.38 -16.29
C VAL A 146 16.19 -6.03 -16.74
N ALA A 147 15.29 -5.05 -16.85
CA ALA A 147 15.62 -3.70 -17.29
C ALA A 147 15.04 -2.66 -16.32
N ALA A 148 15.88 -1.72 -15.91
CA ALA A 148 15.47 -0.53 -15.16
C ALA A 148 15.25 0.63 -16.14
N LEU A 149 14.03 1.16 -16.19
CA LEU A 149 13.54 1.98 -17.29
C LEU A 149 13.40 3.46 -16.92
N GLY A 150 13.32 4.30 -17.96
CA GLY A 150 13.16 5.75 -17.83
C GLY A 150 11.80 6.23 -17.29
N ASP A 151 10.78 5.36 -17.26
CA ASP A 151 9.50 5.61 -16.60
C ASP A 151 9.54 5.34 -15.08
N GLY A 152 10.71 4.96 -14.54
CA GLY A 152 10.92 4.62 -13.14
C GLY A 152 10.56 3.18 -12.77
N THR A 153 10.16 2.36 -13.75
CA THR A 153 9.84 0.95 -13.52
C THR A 153 11.05 0.05 -13.72
N ILE A 154 11.04 -1.10 -13.08
CA ILE A 154 11.94 -2.21 -13.35
C ILE A 154 11.09 -3.36 -13.88
N ARG A 155 11.47 -3.94 -15.03
CA ARG A 155 10.66 -4.94 -15.72
C ARG A 155 11.46 -6.20 -16.05
N TRP A 156 10.78 -7.34 -15.96
CA TRP A 156 11.30 -8.66 -16.26
C TRP A 156 10.73 -9.15 -17.59
N TYR A 157 11.61 -9.64 -18.45
CA TYR A 157 11.30 -10.20 -19.75
C TYR A 157 11.86 -11.61 -19.84
N ARG A 158 11.19 -12.49 -20.57
CA ARG A 158 11.68 -13.83 -20.86
C ARG A 158 12.80 -13.74 -21.90
N VAL A 159 13.94 -14.35 -21.63
CA VAL A 159 15.09 -14.30 -22.57
C VAL A 159 14.80 -15.01 -23.89
N SER A 160 13.90 -16.00 -23.92
CA SER A 160 13.63 -16.76 -25.14
C SER A 160 12.88 -15.97 -26.23
N ASP A 161 12.04 -15.00 -25.86
CA ASP A 161 11.14 -14.30 -26.80
C ASP A 161 10.93 -12.81 -26.50
N GLY A 162 11.51 -12.28 -25.43
CA GLY A 162 11.35 -10.89 -25.02
C GLY A 162 10.00 -10.57 -24.38
N LYS A 163 9.11 -11.54 -24.15
CA LYS A 163 7.80 -11.29 -23.55
C LYS A 163 7.95 -10.78 -22.11
N GLU A 164 7.28 -9.68 -21.78
CA GLU A 164 7.21 -9.15 -20.41
C GLU A 164 6.47 -10.14 -19.50
N VAL A 165 7.00 -10.34 -18.30
CA VAL A 165 6.47 -11.28 -17.29
C VAL A 165 6.02 -10.53 -16.04
N LEU A 166 6.72 -9.46 -15.67
CA LEU A 166 6.47 -8.72 -14.44
C LEU A 166 7.02 -7.29 -14.56
N ALA A 167 6.35 -6.35 -13.92
CA ALA A 167 6.83 -4.99 -13.70
C ALA A 167 6.80 -4.64 -12.21
N PHE A 168 7.71 -3.77 -11.81
CA PHE A 168 7.89 -3.26 -10.46
C PHE A 168 8.08 -1.75 -10.50
N PHE A 169 7.35 -1.04 -9.65
CA PHE A 169 7.55 0.39 -9.42
C PHE A 169 7.95 0.63 -7.96
N PRO A 170 9.22 0.97 -7.69
CA PRO A 170 9.65 1.43 -6.38
C PRO A 170 9.37 2.94 -6.25
N HIS A 171 8.49 3.32 -5.33
CA HIS A 171 8.15 4.73 -5.14
C HIS A 171 9.33 5.53 -4.54
N PRO A 172 9.55 6.80 -4.93
CA PRO A 172 10.67 7.63 -4.44
C PRO A 172 10.65 8.00 -2.95
N ASP A 173 9.64 7.57 -2.18
CA ASP A 173 9.67 7.69 -0.72
C ASP A 173 10.37 6.52 -0.02
N HIS A 174 10.88 5.57 -0.81
CA HIS A 174 11.67 4.42 -0.39
C HIS A 174 10.93 3.45 0.54
N LYS A 175 9.61 3.62 0.67
CA LYS A 175 8.73 2.76 1.48
C LYS A 175 7.76 2.01 0.59
N ARG A 176 7.09 2.72 -0.32
CA ARG A 176 5.99 2.17 -1.09
C ARG A 176 6.46 1.56 -2.41
N TRP A 177 5.75 0.53 -2.86
CA TRP A 177 6.01 -0.15 -4.11
C TRP A 177 4.77 -0.87 -4.64
N VAL A 178 4.78 -1.19 -5.94
CA VAL A 178 3.77 -2.05 -6.57
C VAL A 178 4.41 -2.97 -7.61
N LEU A 179 3.94 -4.21 -7.67
CA LEU A 179 4.27 -5.24 -8.63
C LEU A 179 3.03 -5.57 -9.47
N TRP A 180 3.16 -5.68 -10.79
CA TRP A 180 2.05 -6.13 -11.62
C TRP A 180 2.50 -6.99 -12.81
N ALA A 181 1.69 -7.98 -13.13
CA ALA A 181 1.81 -8.79 -14.33
C ALA A 181 1.11 -8.08 -15.52
N PRO A 182 1.43 -8.46 -16.78
CA PRO A 182 0.90 -7.79 -17.97
C PRO A 182 -0.63 -7.70 -18.05
N SER A 183 -1.37 -8.68 -17.53
CA SER A 183 -2.84 -8.65 -17.53
C SER A 183 -3.43 -7.78 -16.40
N GLY A 184 -2.58 -7.20 -15.55
CA GLY A 184 -2.96 -6.27 -14.48
C GLY A 184 -3.10 -6.92 -13.10
N TYR A 185 -2.88 -8.24 -12.96
CA TYR A 185 -2.77 -8.84 -11.63
C TYR A 185 -1.63 -8.20 -10.86
N TYR A 186 -1.85 -7.82 -9.61
CA TYR A 186 -0.89 -7.03 -8.86
C TYR A 186 -0.78 -7.46 -7.39
N ASP A 187 0.32 -7.00 -6.80
CA ASP A 187 0.58 -6.95 -5.36
C ASP A 187 1.25 -5.61 -5.03
N ALA A 188 1.01 -5.07 -3.85
CA ALA A 188 1.51 -3.75 -3.49
C ALA A 188 1.79 -3.64 -2.00
N SER A 189 2.73 -2.77 -1.65
CA SER A 189 2.85 -2.28 -0.29
C SER A 189 1.58 -1.52 0.13
N PRO A 190 1.40 -1.27 1.43
CA PRO A 190 0.36 -0.35 1.87
C PRO A 190 0.46 1.02 1.18
N GLY A 191 -0.64 1.54 0.66
CA GLY A 191 -0.75 2.76 -0.13
C GLY A 191 -0.07 2.74 -1.51
N GLY A 192 0.45 1.59 -1.97
CA GLY A 192 1.19 1.47 -3.23
C GLY A 192 0.31 1.22 -4.47
N GLU A 193 -0.88 0.66 -4.28
CA GLU A 193 -1.77 0.26 -5.40
C GLU A 193 -2.44 1.41 -6.13
N ASP A 194 -2.45 2.61 -5.54
CA ASP A 194 -2.99 3.82 -6.16
C ASP A 194 -2.03 4.47 -7.16
N PHE A 195 -0.78 3.98 -7.27
CA PHE A 195 0.20 4.48 -8.23
C PHE A 195 0.03 3.92 -9.64
N ILE A 196 -0.70 2.82 -9.79
CA ILE A 196 -0.98 2.19 -11.07
C ILE A 196 -2.48 2.14 -11.29
N GLY A 197 -2.90 2.17 -12.54
CA GLY A 197 -4.32 2.16 -12.87
C GLY A 197 -4.57 2.10 -14.36
N TRP A 198 -5.84 2.05 -14.69
CA TRP A 198 -6.31 2.03 -16.06
C TRP A 198 -6.55 3.45 -16.56
N HIS A 199 -5.81 3.82 -17.60
CA HIS A 199 -6.03 5.04 -18.35
C HIS A 199 -6.98 4.77 -19.52
N LEU A 200 -8.16 5.38 -19.48
CA LEU A 200 -9.21 5.20 -20.47
C LEU A 200 -9.39 6.47 -21.31
N ASN A 201 -8.98 6.39 -22.57
CA ASN A 201 -9.24 7.44 -23.55
C ASN A 201 -10.72 7.44 -23.93
N ASN A 202 -11.39 8.58 -23.74
CA ASN A 202 -12.82 8.77 -24.03
C ASN A 202 -13.09 9.40 -25.42
N GLY A 203 -12.09 9.36 -26.30
CA GLY A 203 -12.09 10.04 -27.59
C GLY A 203 -11.13 11.22 -27.63
N ARG A 204 -10.89 11.78 -28.82
CA ARG A 204 -9.86 12.82 -29.03
C ARG A 204 -10.16 14.16 -28.35
N ASP A 205 -11.45 14.46 -28.15
CA ASP A 205 -11.94 15.76 -27.65
C ASP A 205 -12.48 15.66 -26.22
N GLN A 206 -12.18 14.56 -25.50
CA GLN A 206 -12.63 14.33 -24.13
C GLN A 206 -11.45 14.00 -23.21
N ALA A 207 -11.51 14.50 -21.98
CA ALA A 207 -10.54 14.12 -20.95
C ALA A 207 -10.57 12.59 -20.74
N ALA A 208 -9.38 12.00 -20.63
CA ALA A 208 -9.26 10.60 -20.27
C ALA A 208 -9.63 10.40 -18.80
N ASP A 209 -10.20 9.24 -18.50
CA ASP A 209 -10.41 8.80 -17.13
C ASP A 209 -9.19 8.01 -16.65
N PHE A 210 -8.84 8.14 -15.38
CA PHE A 210 -7.85 7.31 -14.72
C PHE A 210 -8.52 6.61 -13.54
N PHE A 211 -8.43 5.28 -13.51
CA PHE A 211 -8.98 4.46 -12.44
C PHE A 211 -7.84 3.72 -11.74
N PRO A 212 -7.50 4.06 -10.48
CA PRO A 212 -6.43 3.38 -9.77
C PRO A 212 -6.76 1.92 -9.53
N SER A 213 -5.74 1.09 -9.32
CA SER A 213 -5.93 -0.36 -9.22
C SER A 213 -6.71 -0.78 -7.98
N SER A 214 -6.72 0.08 -6.96
CA SER A 214 -7.59 0.00 -5.78
C SER A 214 -9.07 -0.17 -6.10
N ARG A 215 -9.55 0.38 -7.23
CA ARG A 215 -10.94 0.25 -7.70
C ARG A 215 -11.30 -1.15 -8.17
N PHE A 216 -10.30 -1.98 -8.46
CA PHE A 216 -10.48 -3.31 -9.02
C PHE A 216 -9.84 -4.42 -8.17
N ARG A 217 -9.58 -4.16 -6.88
CA ARG A 217 -8.99 -5.10 -5.90
C ARG A 217 -9.61 -6.50 -5.98
N SER A 218 -10.93 -6.60 -5.99
CA SER A 218 -11.68 -7.87 -6.00
C SER A 218 -11.29 -8.81 -7.15
N THR A 219 -10.82 -8.24 -8.26
CA THR A 219 -10.42 -8.96 -9.47
C THR A 219 -8.91 -9.07 -9.62
N TYR A 220 -8.18 -7.97 -9.44
CA TYR A 220 -6.77 -7.88 -9.83
C TYR A 220 -5.78 -7.94 -8.68
N TYR A 221 -6.19 -7.75 -7.43
CA TYR A 221 -5.31 -8.02 -6.30
C TYR A 221 -5.11 -9.53 -6.14
N ARG A 222 -3.98 -10.03 -6.67
CA ARG A 222 -3.65 -11.45 -6.79
C ARG A 222 -2.18 -11.70 -6.44
N PRO A 223 -1.76 -11.46 -5.18
CA PRO A 223 -0.40 -11.73 -4.73
C PRO A 223 0.03 -13.19 -4.92
N ASP A 224 -0.93 -14.11 -4.88
CA ASP A 224 -0.78 -15.54 -5.17
C ASP A 224 -0.37 -15.81 -6.64
N VAL A 225 -0.86 -15.02 -7.59
CA VAL A 225 -0.42 -15.10 -9.00
C VAL A 225 0.98 -14.49 -9.15
N ILE A 226 1.22 -13.35 -8.50
CA ILE A 226 2.54 -12.67 -8.51
C ILE A 226 3.63 -13.61 -7.99
N ASP A 227 3.39 -14.37 -6.91
CA ASP A 227 4.33 -15.37 -6.38
C ASP A 227 4.78 -16.43 -7.39
N ARG A 228 4.00 -16.65 -8.45
CA ARG A 228 4.20 -17.74 -9.42
C ARG A 228 4.74 -17.27 -10.75
N VAL A 229 4.65 -15.96 -11.04
CA VAL A 229 4.87 -15.47 -12.40
C VAL A 229 6.31 -15.66 -12.88
N LEU A 230 7.31 -15.45 -11.99
CA LEU A 230 8.71 -15.69 -12.35
C LEU A 230 9.06 -17.18 -12.45
N ALA A 231 8.45 -18.02 -11.60
CA ALA A 231 8.71 -19.46 -11.59
C ALA A 231 8.08 -20.19 -12.79
N THR A 232 6.89 -19.76 -13.21
CA THR A 232 6.19 -20.32 -14.37
C THR A 232 6.63 -19.68 -15.69
N MET A 233 7.16 -18.46 -15.65
CA MET A 233 7.41 -17.60 -16.81
C MET A 233 6.17 -17.29 -17.65
N ASP A 234 4.98 -17.70 -17.21
CA ASP A 234 3.74 -17.59 -17.97
C ASP A 234 2.58 -17.26 -17.02
N GLU A 235 2.01 -16.07 -17.21
CA GLU A 235 0.94 -15.55 -16.36
C GLU A 235 -0.31 -16.44 -16.34
N ALA A 236 -0.64 -17.10 -17.46
CA ALA A 236 -1.82 -17.97 -17.51
C ALA A 236 -1.60 -19.24 -16.68
N VAL A 237 -0.39 -19.81 -16.74
CA VAL A 237 0.00 -20.97 -15.91
C VAL A 237 0.06 -20.57 -14.43
N ALA A 238 0.63 -19.39 -14.11
CA ALA A 238 0.63 -18.84 -12.75
C ALA A 238 -0.78 -18.69 -12.19
N LEU A 239 -1.70 -18.12 -12.99
CA LEU A 239 -3.11 -17.96 -12.62
C LEU A 239 -3.80 -19.30 -12.40
N GLN A 240 -3.58 -20.28 -13.29
CA GLN A 240 -4.16 -21.61 -13.16
C GLN A 240 -3.70 -22.28 -11.86
N GLN A 241 -2.39 -22.33 -11.61
CA GLN A 241 -1.83 -22.93 -10.40
C GLN A 241 -2.33 -22.24 -9.12
N ALA A 242 -2.39 -20.91 -9.13
CA ALA A 242 -2.92 -20.15 -7.99
C ALA A 242 -4.41 -20.44 -7.75
N ASN A 243 -5.21 -20.54 -8.81
CA ASN A 243 -6.63 -20.88 -8.70
C ASN A 243 -6.86 -22.31 -8.16
N GLU A 244 -6.08 -23.28 -8.64
CA GLU A 244 -6.14 -24.69 -8.19
C GLU A 244 -5.80 -24.82 -6.70
N GLU A 245 -4.76 -24.14 -6.23
CA GLU A 245 -4.33 -24.19 -4.83
C GLU A 245 -5.33 -23.51 -3.87
N THR A 246 -5.90 -22.38 -4.30
CA THR A 246 -6.85 -21.58 -3.49
C THR A 246 -8.28 -22.09 -3.59
N GLY A 247 -8.57 -23.03 -4.49
CA GLY A 247 -9.92 -23.48 -4.83
C GLY A 247 -10.75 -22.40 -5.53
N ARG A 248 -10.12 -21.34 -6.05
CA ARG A 248 -10.80 -20.24 -6.75
C ARG A 248 -11.21 -20.73 -8.14
N LYS A 249 -12.50 -20.59 -8.47
CA LYS A 249 -12.96 -20.90 -9.82
C LYS A 249 -12.35 -19.92 -10.82
N GLN A 250 -11.84 -20.44 -11.92
CA GLN A 250 -11.44 -19.60 -13.05
C GLN A 250 -12.68 -18.94 -13.62
N VAL A 251 -12.68 -17.60 -13.59
CA VAL A 251 -13.72 -16.78 -14.21
C VAL A 251 -13.12 -16.22 -15.50
N ALA A 252 -13.92 -16.15 -16.56
CA ALA A 252 -13.49 -15.52 -17.81
C ALA A 252 -12.98 -14.09 -17.54
N ALA A 253 -11.89 -13.71 -18.21
CA ALA A 253 -11.39 -12.35 -18.15
C ALA A 253 -12.42 -11.41 -18.77
N VAL A 254 -13.08 -10.62 -17.93
CA VAL A 254 -13.99 -9.56 -18.38
C VAL A 254 -13.15 -8.30 -18.59
N PRO A 255 -13.22 -7.64 -19.77
CA PRO A 255 -12.52 -6.40 -20.01
C PRO A 255 -12.82 -5.35 -18.93
N VAL A 256 -11.80 -4.62 -18.49
CA VAL A 256 -11.95 -3.58 -17.44
C VAL A 256 -13.00 -2.54 -17.79
N ARG A 257 -13.17 -2.25 -19.09
CA ARG A 257 -14.20 -1.36 -19.63
C ARG A 257 -15.63 -1.76 -19.27
N GLU A 258 -15.89 -3.03 -19.01
CA GLU A 258 -17.21 -3.54 -18.60
C GLU A 258 -17.44 -3.48 -17.09
N LYS A 259 -16.41 -3.15 -16.31
CA LYS A 259 -16.43 -3.10 -14.83
C LYS A 259 -16.02 -1.74 -14.28
N LEU A 260 -16.09 -0.67 -15.08
CA LEU A 260 -15.60 0.63 -14.66
C LEU A 260 -16.41 1.16 -13.46
N PRO A 261 -15.75 1.77 -12.47
CA PRO A 261 -16.44 2.49 -11.42
C PRO A 261 -17.13 3.75 -12.01
N PRO A 262 -18.05 4.37 -11.25
CA PRO A 262 -18.57 5.68 -11.59
C PRO A 262 -17.46 6.75 -11.59
N VAL A 263 -17.73 7.89 -12.21
CA VAL A 263 -16.93 9.12 -12.08
C VAL A 263 -17.82 10.22 -11.55
N ALA A 264 -17.46 10.74 -10.37
CA ALA A 264 -18.14 11.84 -9.71
C ALA A 264 -17.40 13.16 -9.94
N ALA A 265 -18.12 14.27 -9.86
CA ALA A 265 -17.57 15.63 -9.86
C ALA A 265 -18.41 16.54 -8.96
N ILE A 266 -17.74 17.46 -8.26
CA ILE A 266 -18.39 18.56 -7.55
C ILE A 266 -18.36 19.79 -8.47
N LEU A 267 -19.54 20.28 -8.85
CA LEU A 267 -19.71 21.39 -9.79
C LEU A 267 -19.75 22.74 -9.09
N SER A 268 -20.23 22.75 -7.85
CA SER A 268 -20.15 23.90 -6.95
C SER A 268 -20.35 23.44 -5.51
N PRO A 269 -19.76 24.12 -4.51
CA PRO A 269 -18.80 25.22 -4.66
C PRO A 269 -17.47 24.76 -5.31
N ALA A 270 -16.67 25.71 -5.80
CA ALA A 270 -15.36 25.40 -6.38
C ALA A 270 -14.33 25.08 -5.28
N ASP A 271 -13.25 24.38 -5.63
CA ASP A 271 -12.14 24.16 -4.69
C ASP A 271 -11.58 25.48 -4.15
N GLY A 272 -11.39 25.56 -2.83
CA GLY A 272 -10.94 26.76 -2.13
C GLY A 272 -12.02 27.82 -1.86
N SER A 273 -13.29 27.55 -2.16
CA SER A 273 -14.39 28.51 -1.95
C SER A 273 -14.52 28.91 -0.47
N GLU A 274 -14.82 30.18 -0.25
CA GLU A 274 -15.09 30.72 1.08
C GLU A 274 -16.56 30.51 1.47
N VAL A 275 -16.80 30.04 2.69
CA VAL A 275 -18.14 29.76 3.23
C VAL A 275 -18.29 30.37 4.61
N SER A 276 -19.46 30.93 4.89
CA SER A 276 -19.73 31.65 6.15
C SER A 276 -20.91 31.10 6.96
N GLY A 277 -21.54 30.03 6.47
CA GLY A 277 -22.67 29.39 7.12
C GLY A 277 -22.74 27.89 6.80
N THR A 278 -23.58 27.20 7.56
CA THR A 278 -23.88 25.76 7.42
C THR A 278 -25.39 25.58 7.58
N PRO A 279 -26.07 24.77 6.74
CA PRO A 279 -25.52 23.91 5.69
C PRO A 279 -25.03 24.66 4.44
N VAL A 280 -24.11 24.05 3.69
CA VAL A 280 -23.63 24.51 2.38
C VAL A 280 -24.32 23.73 1.27
N LYS A 281 -24.81 24.44 0.25
CA LYS A 281 -25.37 23.82 -0.96
C LYS A 281 -24.25 23.37 -1.89
N MET A 282 -24.20 22.08 -2.17
CA MET A 282 -23.27 21.47 -3.11
C MET A 282 -24.04 20.89 -4.30
N ARG A 283 -23.60 21.23 -5.52
CA ARG A 283 -24.06 20.60 -6.74
C ARG A 283 -23.03 19.60 -7.23
N TYR A 284 -23.50 18.44 -7.67
CA TYR A 284 -22.65 17.35 -8.14
C TYR A 284 -23.15 16.79 -9.47
N SER A 285 -22.27 16.07 -10.16
CA SER A 285 -22.64 15.19 -11.27
C SER A 285 -21.91 13.84 -11.14
N VAL A 286 -22.60 12.79 -11.57
CA VAL A 286 -22.07 11.43 -11.63
C VAL A 286 -22.37 10.86 -13.00
N ARG A 287 -21.35 10.24 -13.61
CA ARG A 287 -21.51 9.36 -14.78
C ARG A 287 -21.07 7.95 -14.39
N SER A 288 -21.85 6.95 -14.80
CA SER A 288 -21.55 5.54 -14.57
C SER A 288 -21.96 4.73 -15.79
N PRO A 289 -21.21 3.68 -16.16
CA PRO A 289 -21.66 2.73 -17.19
C PRO A 289 -22.83 1.86 -16.71
N GLU A 290 -23.00 1.73 -15.39
CA GLU A 290 -24.00 0.89 -14.73
C GLU A 290 -24.91 1.72 -13.82
N PRO A 291 -26.11 1.23 -13.47
CA PRO A 291 -26.96 1.87 -12.47
C PRO A 291 -26.20 2.14 -11.16
N LEU A 292 -26.40 3.34 -10.61
CA LEU A 292 -25.83 3.70 -9.31
C LEU A 292 -26.51 2.92 -8.18
N THR A 293 -25.71 2.55 -7.19
CA THR A 293 -26.14 1.78 -6.00
C THR A 293 -26.00 2.57 -4.69
N GLY A 294 -25.17 3.62 -4.65
CA GLY A 294 -25.01 4.46 -3.47
C GLY A 294 -24.22 5.76 -3.74
N LEU A 295 -24.57 6.85 -3.05
CA LEU A 295 -23.85 8.14 -3.08
C LEU A 295 -23.50 8.48 -1.64
N LYS A 296 -22.21 8.69 -1.39
CA LYS A 296 -21.69 9.10 -0.10
C LYS A 296 -21.15 10.51 -0.21
N VAL A 297 -21.61 11.36 0.69
CA VAL A 297 -21.02 12.69 0.91
C VAL A 297 -20.21 12.62 2.20
N LEU A 298 -18.93 12.92 2.09
CA LEU A 298 -17.99 12.87 3.19
C LEU A 298 -17.52 14.29 3.54
N VAL A 299 -17.34 14.57 4.84
CA VAL A 299 -16.65 15.75 5.34
C VAL A 299 -15.43 15.28 6.14
N ASP A 300 -14.23 15.72 5.73
CA ASP A 300 -12.95 15.26 6.27
C ASP A 300 -12.84 13.72 6.32
N GLY A 301 -13.34 13.06 5.27
CA GLY A 301 -13.34 11.61 5.11
C GLY A 301 -14.41 10.86 5.90
N ARG A 302 -15.37 11.57 6.53
CA ARG A 302 -16.46 10.94 7.31
C ARG A 302 -17.85 11.16 6.73
N PRO A 303 -18.72 10.14 6.74
CA PRO A 303 -20.05 10.26 6.13
C PRO A 303 -20.94 11.24 6.89
N VAL A 304 -21.48 12.24 6.18
CA VAL A 304 -22.44 13.21 6.72
C VAL A 304 -23.85 13.06 6.12
N SER A 305 -23.97 12.29 5.05
CA SER A 305 -25.25 11.91 4.44
C SER A 305 -25.09 10.56 3.74
N MET A 306 -26.00 9.63 4.04
CA MET A 306 -26.22 8.40 3.29
C MET A 306 -27.67 8.40 2.81
N GLU A 307 -27.93 9.03 1.67
CA GLU A 307 -29.25 8.97 1.04
C GLU A 307 -29.25 7.98 -0.12
N GLY A 308 -30.39 7.32 -0.35
CA GLY A 308 -30.58 6.47 -1.51
C GLY A 308 -30.51 7.29 -2.80
N ILE A 309 -29.85 6.74 -3.82
CA ILE A 309 -29.80 7.37 -5.15
C ILE A 309 -30.90 6.83 -6.06
N GLY A 310 -31.23 7.59 -7.11
CA GLY A 310 -31.92 7.05 -8.28
C GLY A 310 -31.08 5.94 -8.94
N LYS A 311 -31.74 4.89 -9.43
CA LYS A 311 -31.09 3.75 -10.13
C LYS A 311 -30.69 4.10 -11.57
N THR A 312 -30.28 5.35 -11.84
CA THR A 312 -29.93 5.82 -13.18
C THR A 312 -28.41 5.88 -13.38
N PRO A 313 -27.88 5.58 -14.58
CA PRO A 313 -26.43 5.64 -14.83
C PRO A 313 -25.83 7.05 -14.87
N LYS A 314 -26.66 8.09 -15.05
CA LYS A 314 -26.27 9.49 -14.93
C LYS A 314 -27.15 10.16 -13.89
N GLU A 315 -26.52 10.99 -13.07
CA GLU A 315 -27.21 11.80 -12.08
C GLU A 315 -26.54 13.14 -11.92
N SER A 316 -27.33 14.18 -11.72
CA SER A 316 -26.89 15.45 -11.17
C SER A 316 -27.90 15.93 -10.15
N GLY A 317 -27.42 16.64 -9.14
CA GLY A 317 -28.29 17.08 -8.05
C GLY A 317 -27.65 18.16 -7.20
N GLU A 318 -28.46 18.67 -6.28
CA GLU A 318 -28.03 19.55 -5.19
C GLU A 318 -28.20 18.79 -3.86
N ARG A 319 -27.28 19.00 -2.93
CA ARG A 319 -27.36 18.53 -1.54
C ARG A 319 -26.96 19.64 -0.59
N SER A 320 -27.66 19.71 0.54
CA SER A 320 -27.30 20.59 1.66
C SER A 320 -26.43 19.82 2.63
N ILE A 321 -25.18 20.26 2.80
CA ILE A 321 -24.16 19.56 3.57
C ILE A 321 -23.88 20.32 4.86
N LEU A 322 -23.95 19.63 5.99
CA LEU A 322 -23.50 20.19 7.26
C LEU A 322 -21.97 20.15 7.29
N ILE A 323 -21.37 21.32 7.40
CA ILE A 323 -19.91 21.49 7.56
C ILE A 323 -19.57 22.06 8.94
N PRO A 324 -18.38 21.76 9.49
CA PRO A 324 -17.91 22.39 10.72
C PRO A 324 -17.55 23.86 10.50
N SER A 325 -17.54 24.65 11.57
CA SER A 325 -17.13 26.07 11.56
C SER A 325 -15.60 26.27 11.48
N ARG A 326 -14.97 25.58 10.52
CA ARG A 326 -13.54 25.63 10.20
C ARG A 326 -13.31 25.18 8.76
N ASP A 327 -12.10 25.38 8.27
CA ASP A 327 -11.68 24.77 7.02
C ASP A 327 -11.90 23.25 7.05
N CYS A 328 -12.43 22.71 5.97
CA CYS A 328 -12.75 21.30 5.82
C CYS A 328 -12.67 20.85 4.36
N GLU A 329 -12.56 19.56 4.15
CA GLU A 329 -12.68 18.93 2.84
C GLU A 329 -14.05 18.27 2.70
N VAL A 330 -14.67 18.43 1.53
CA VAL A 330 -15.94 17.79 1.17
C VAL A 330 -15.69 16.88 -0.01
N SER A 331 -16.08 15.61 0.10
CA SER A 331 -15.93 14.61 -0.95
C SER A 331 -17.26 14.00 -1.37
N VAL A 332 -17.39 13.68 -2.65
CA VAL A 332 -18.48 12.87 -3.19
C VAL A 332 -17.91 11.57 -3.75
N ILE A 333 -18.46 10.45 -3.30
CA ILE A 333 -18.16 9.11 -3.82
C ILE A 333 -19.47 8.48 -4.31
N ALA A 334 -19.46 7.95 -5.53
CA ALA A 334 -20.58 7.23 -6.10
C ALA A 334 -20.22 5.75 -6.29
N GLU A 335 -21.20 4.87 -6.12
CA GLU A 335 -21.02 3.43 -6.21
C GLU A 335 -21.90 2.84 -7.30
N ASN A 336 -21.40 1.81 -7.98
CA ASN A 336 -22.20 0.91 -8.82
C ASN A 336 -21.96 -0.54 -8.37
N ARG A 337 -22.58 -1.50 -9.08
CA ARG A 337 -22.43 -2.94 -8.77
C ARG A 337 -20.99 -3.48 -8.83
N HIS A 338 -20.05 -2.76 -9.42
CA HIS A 338 -18.67 -3.18 -9.60
C HIS A 338 -17.72 -2.53 -8.60
N ALA A 339 -17.82 -1.22 -8.40
CA ALA A 339 -16.89 -0.46 -7.58
C ALA A 339 -17.42 0.94 -7.20
N ALA A 340 -16.74 1.55 -6.22
CA ALA A 340 -16.88 2.96 -5.87
C ALA A 340 -15.98 3.83 -6.75
N SER A 341 -16.42 5.06 -7.04
CA SER A 341 -15.65 6.08 -7.75
C SER A 341 -14.45 6.55 -6.94
N GLU A 342 -13.49 7.18 -7.60
CA GLU A 342 -12.56 8.06 -6.88
C GLU A 342 -13.33 9.22 -6.21
N PRO A 343 -12.88 9.71 -5.05
CA PRO A 343 -13.52 10.82 -4.38
C PRO A 343 -13.34 12.11 -5.19
N ALA A 344 -14.45 12.72 -5.60
CA ALA A 344 -14.43 14.10 -6.06
C ALA A 344 -14.36 15.01 -4.82
N THR A 345 -13.21 15.63 -4.56
CA THR A 345 -12.95 16.40 -3.33
C THR A 345 -12.76 17.88 -3.62
N ILE A 346 -13.33 18.73 -2.77
CA ILE A 346 -13.06 20.18 -2.72
C ILE A 346 -12.69 20.59 -1.29
N ARG A 347 -11.91 21.67 -1.17
CA ARG A 347 -11.59 22.34 0.10
C ARG A 347 -12.48 23.55 0.27
N LEU A 348 -13.06 23.70 1.45
CA LEU A 348 -13.82 24.88 1.84
C LEU A 348 -13.04 25.69 2.88
N ARG A 349 -12.99 27.01 2.70
CA ARG A 349 -12.37 27.94 3.64
C ARG A 349 -13.44 28.61 4.49
N TRP A 350 -13.35 28.50 5.80
CA TRP A 350 -14.33 29.09 6.70
C TRP A 350 -14.07 30.58 6.93
N LYS A 351 -15.07 31.41 6.63
CA LYS A 351 -15.10 32.87 6.86
C LYS A 351 -16.28 33.31 7.71
N GLY A 352 -17.07 32.36 8.21
CA GLY A 352 -18.17 32.65 9.12
C GLY A 352 -17.65 33.15 10.45
N ALA A 353 -18.56 33.68 11.28
CA ALA A 353 -18.21 33.95 12.67
C ALA A 353 -17.58 32.68 13.27
N ALA A 354 -16.45 32.82 13.96
CA ALA A 354 -16.01 31.76 14.86
C ALA A 354 -17.18 31.43 15.78
N ALA A 355 -17.43 30.15 16.04
CA ALA A 355 -18.54 29.76 16.91
C ALA A 355 -18.48 30.61 18.20
N LYS A 356 -19.51 31.46 18.44
CA LYS A 356 -19.58 32.38 19.59
C LYS A 356 -19.29 31.60 20.87
N GLU A 357 -18.09 31.73 21.46
CA GLU A 357 -17.64 31.07 22.71
C GLU A 357 -18.45 29.82 23.09
N ALA A 358 -18.66 28.92 22.13
CA ALA A 358 -19.35 27.69 22.37
C ALA A 358 -18.24 26.83 22.94
N PHE A 359 -18.21 26.68 24.28
CA PHE A 359 -17.38 25.71 25.02
C PHE A 359 -16.59 24.86 24.05
N GLU A 360 -15.30 25.14 23.84
CA GLU A 360 -14.49 24.46 22.82
C GLU A 360 -14.75 22.95 22.97
N ILE A 361 -15.61 22.37 22.11
CA ILE A 361 -16.19 21.04 22.39
C ILE A 361 -15.07 20.06 22.12
N LYS A 362 -14.30 19.77 23.17
CA LYS A 362 -13.23 18.79 23.09
C LYS A 362 -13.88 17.46 22.72
N PRO A 363 -13.40 16.79 21.65
CA PRO A 363 -13.92 15.48 21.24
C PRO A 363 -13.90 14.50 22.42
N LYS A 364 -14.78 13.51 22.45
CA LYS A 364 -14.51 12.30 23.23
C LYS A 364 -13.63 11.36 22.42
N LEU A 365 -12.85 10.55 23.14
CA LEU A 365 -12.04 9.49 22.57
C LEU A 365 -12.56 8.14 23.04
N TYR A 366 -12.82 7.24 22.09
CA TYR A 366 -13.19 5.86 22.35
C TYR A 366 -12.08 4.94 21.82
N VAL A 367 -11.47 4.16 22.70
CA VAL A 367 -10.35 3.27 22.36
C VAL A 367 -10.77 1.82 22.56
N LEU A 368 -10.75 1.02 21.50
CA LEU A 368 -10.83 -0.44 21.57
C LEU A 368 -9.41 -1.00 21.34
N ALA A 369 -8.79 -1.53 22.39
CA ALA A 369 -7.46 -2.10 22.35
C ALA A 369 -7.52 -3.61 22.59
N VAL A 370 -7.17 -4.40 21.58
CA VAL A 370 -7.22 -5.86 21.60
C VAL A 370 -5.79 -6.40 21.56
N GLY A 371 -5.43 -7.23 22.55
CA GLY A 371 -4.08 -7.80 22.67
C GLY A 371 -4.13 -9.28 23.03
N VAL A 372 -3.62 -10.17 22.18
CA VAL A 372 -3.69 -11.62 22.41
C VAL A 372 -2.28 -12.22 22.46
N SER A 373 -1.86 -12.64 23.65
CA SER A 373 -0.58 -13.31 23.88
C SER A 373 -0.77 -14.81 24.18
N LYS A 374 -1.80 -15.15 24.95
CA LYS A 374 -2.02 -16.49 25.48
C LYS A 374 -2.94 -17.34 24.59
N TYR A 375 -2.53 -17.57 23.36
CA TYR A 375 -3.21 -18.52 22.48
C TYR A 375 -3.26 -19.94 23.07
N GLN A 376 -4.32 -20.67 22.72
CA GLN A 376 -4.52 -22.06 23.15
C GLN A 376 -3.38 -22.97 22.65
N ASP A 377 -2.98 -22.82 21.39
CA ASP A 377 -1.78 -23.48 20.85
C ASP A 377 -0.52 -22.83 21.44
N PRO A 378 0.33 -23.57 22.16
CA PRO A 378 1.59 -23.06 22.70
C PRO A 378 2.52 -22.44 21.64
N ASP A 379 2.50 -22.94 20.40
CA ASP A 379 3.38 -22.46 19.33
C ASP A 379 2.97 -21.10 18.75
N MET A 380 1.74 -20.67 19.07
CA MET A 380 1.20 -19.36 18.71
C MET A 380 1.35 -18.32 19.83
N ARG A 381 1.92 -18.67 20.98
CA ARG A 381 1.98 -17.72 22.10
C ARG A 381 2.97 -16.59 21.80
N LEU A 382 2.55 -15.37 22.13
CA LEU A 382 3.35 -14.16 22.06
C LEU A 382 3.71 -13.67 23.47
N ASP A 383 4.72 -12.83 23.59
CA ASP A 383 5.18 -12.34 24.89
C ASP A 383 4.49 -11.02 25.28
N LEU A 384 4.31 -10.08 24.34
CA LEU A 384 3.98 -8.69 24.67
C LEU A 384 2.63 -8.18 24.16
N ALA A 385 2.00 -8.81 23.16
CA ALA A 385 0.72 -8.34 22.59
C ALA A 385 -0.37 -7.92 23.60
N ALA A 386 -0.63 -8.71 24.66
CA ALA A 386 -1.58 -8.35 25.71
C ALA A 386 -1.14 -7.11 26.51
N LYS A 387 0.16 -7.02 26.84
CA LYS A 387 0.75 -5.87 27.53
C LYS A 387 0.72 -4.62 26.65
N ASP A 388 0.97 -4.77 25.36
CA ASP A 388 0.94 -3.71 24.38
C ASP A 388 -0.45 -3.04 24.31
N ALA A 389 -1.52 -3.83 24.27
CA ALA A 389 -2.88 -3.30 24.32
C ALA A 389 -3.19 -2.51 25.60
N LEU A 390 -2.69 -2.97 26.76
CA LEU A 390 -2.87 -2.28 28.04
C LEU A 390 -2.10 -0.96 28.08
N ASP A 391 -0.83 -0.96 27.70
CA ASP A 391 0.01 0.24 27.73
C ASP A 391 -0.44 1.27 26.71
N PHE A 392 -0.85 0.82 25.52
CA PHE A 392 -1.47 1.66 24.51
C PHE A 392 -2.71 2.35 25.07
N GLY A 393 -3.66 1.56 25.61
CA GLY A 393 -4.88 2.10 26.22
C GLY A 393 -4.60 3.10 27.35
N ALA A 394 -3.63 2.80 28.23
CA ALA A 394 -3.22 3.69 29.31
C ALA A 394 -2.67 5.02 28.79
N ALA A 395 -1.82 4.99 27.76
CA ALA A 395 -1.23 6.19 27.17
C ALA A 395 -2.28 7.10 26.50
N TRP A 396 -3.30 6.53 25.85
CA TRP A 396 -4.42 7.31 25.31
C TRP A 396 -5.32 7.88 26.42
N ASN A 397 -5.54 7.14 27.50
CA ASN A 397 -6.32 7.62 28.65
C ASN A 397 -5.71 8.87 29.31
N GLU A 398 -4.38 9.05 29.24
CA GLU A 398 -3.71 10.25 29.73
C GLU A 398 -4.14 11.55 29.02
N GLN A 399 -4.74 11.45 27.83
CA GLN A 399 -5.24 12.59 27.06
C GLN A 399 -6.62 13.08 27.54
N LYS A 400 -7.23 12.40 28.52
CA LYS A 400 -8.46 12.84 29.18
C LYS A 400 -8.27 14.19 29.85
N GLY A 401 -9.17 15.13 29.57
CA GLY A 401 -9.09 16.52 30.02
C GLY A 401 -8.09 17.39 29.23
N ARG A 402 -7.23 16.79 28.40
CA ARG A 402 -6.27 17.50 27.52
C ARG A 402 -6.92 17.78 26.17
N LEU A 403 -6.61 17.00 25.15
CA LEU A 403 -7.24 17.09 23.83
C LEU A 403 -8.71 16.67 23.89
N TYR A 404 -9.03 15.71 24.75
CA TYR A 404 -10.35 15.09 24.80
C TYR A 404 -11.11 15.49 26.05
N SER A 405 -12.42 15.73 25.93
CA SER A 405 -13.30 15.99 27.08
C SER A 405 -13.45 14.73 27.95
N GLY A 406 -13.51 13.56 27.31
CA GLY A 406 -13.55 12.25 27.93
C GLY A 406 -12.76 11.23 27.13
N VAL A 407 -12.23 10.22 27.81
CA VAL A 407 -11.62 9.05 27.19
C VAL A 407 -12.27 7.81 27.79
N GLU A 408 -12.71 6.90 26.94
CA GLU A 408 -13.22 5.58 27.29
C GLU A 408 -12.36 4.52 26.62
N VAL A 409 -11.71 3.67 27.43
CA VAL A 409 -10.82 2.61 26.94
C VAL A 409 -11.44 1.26 27.25
N ARG A 410 -11.65 0.44 26.23
CA ARG A 410 -11.95 -0.98 26.32
C ARG A 410 -10.74 -1.79 25.90
N ALA A 411 -9.95 -2.22 26.88
CA ALA A 411 -8.84 -3.14 26.65
C ALA A 411 -9.33 -4.59 26.80
N LEU A 412 -9.25 -5.36 25.72
CA LEU A 412 -9.59 -6.78 25.69
C LEU A 412 -8.29 -7.57 25.53
N THR A 413 -7.89 -8.30 26.57
CA THR A 413 -6.63 -9.05 26.56
C THR A 413 -6.80 -10.52 26.90
N ASP A 414 -6.01 -11.37 26.25
CA ASP A 414 -5.96 -12.83 26.47
C ASP A 414 -7.38 -13.42 26.64
N ALA A 415 -7.73 -13.96 27.82
CA ALA A 415 -9.01 -14.60 28.10
C ALA A 415 -10.24 -13.71 27.83
N GLN A 416 -10.09 -12.39 27.82
CA GLN A 416 -11.16 -11.44 27.48
C GLN A 416 -11.23 -11.14 25.99
N ALA A 417 -10.15 -11.37 25.23
CA ALA A 417 -10.07 -11.13 23.80
C ALA A 417 -10.66 -12.31 23.01
N THR A 418 -11.90 -12.68 23.33
CA THR A 418 -12.68 -13.66 22.59
C THR A 418 -13.32 -13.02 21.36
N LYS A 419 -13.72 -13.82 20.37
CA LYS A 419 -14.47 -13.30 19.21
C LYS A 419 -15.69 -12.49 19.64
N GLY A 420 -16.49 -13.02 20.56
CA GLY A 420 -17.71 -12.35 21.04
C GLY A 420 -17.44 -10.97 21.62
N ASN A 421 -16.50 -10.89 22.57
CA ASN A 421 -16.19 -9.62 23.23
C ASN A 421 -15.58 -8.59 22.26
N ILE A 422 -14.80 -9.03 21.28
CA ILE A 422 -14.24 -8.12 20.26
C ILE A 422 -15.37 -7.57 19.38
N LEU A 423 -16.32 -8.40 18.95
CA LEU A 423 -17.50 -7.94 18.20
C LEU A 423 -18.35 -6.97 19.03
N ASP A 424 -18.57 -7.24 20.31
CA ASP A 424 -19.26 -6.32 21.23
C ASP A 424 -18.51 -4.98 21.39
N GLY A 425 -17.17 -5.02 21.34
CA GLY A 425 -16.32 -3.84 21.34
C GLY A 425 -16.47 -3.01 20.06
N LEU A 426 -16.53 -3.66 18.90
CA LEU A 426 -16.76 -3.01 17.61
C LEU A 426 -18.16 -2.37 17.56
N GLU A 427 -19.18 -3.10 18.00
CA GLU A 427 -20.56 -2.59 18.06
C GLU A 427 -20.68 -1.40 19.04
N TRP A 428 -19.96 -1.43 20.16
CA TRP A 428 -19.91 -0.31 21.08
C TRP A 428 -19.36 0.96 20.44
N LEU A 429 -18.32 0.86 19.61
CA LEU A 429 -17.82 2.02 18.86
C LEU A 429 -18.92 2.58 17.95
N GLN A 430 -19.63 1.73 17.21
CA GLN A 430 -20.72 2.16 16.31
C GLN A 430 -21.85 2.87 17.06
N ARG A 431 -22.13 2.45 18.30
CA ARG A 431 -23.19 3.05 19.13
C ARG A 431 -22.78 4.36 19.80
N GLN A 432 -21.51 4.53 20.16
CA GLN A 432 -21.07 5.67 20.99
C GLN A 432 -20.40 6.81 20.21
N VAL A 433 -19.73 6.50 19.09
CA VAL A 433 -18.91 7.48 18.38
C VAL A 433 -19.80 8.38 17.52
N THR A 434 -19.78 9.68 17.83
CA THR A 434 -20.45 10.71 17.03
C THR A 434 -19.51 11.36 16.02
N ASP A 435 -20.03 12.21 15.14
CA ASP A 435 -19.28 13.02 14.17
C ASP A 435 -18.26 13.98 14.81
N LYS A 436 -18.37 14.22 16.12
CA LYS A 436 -17.47 15.06 16.91
C LYS A 436 -16.37 14.27 17.62
N ASP A 437 -16.43 12.94 17.61
CA ASP A 437 -15.55 12.09 18.41
C ASP A 437 -14.43 11.46 17.59
N ILE A 438 -13.49 10.83 18.29
CA ILE A 438 -12.43 10.02 17.70
C ILE A 438 -12.54 8.59 18.20
N ALA A 439 -12.49 7.63 17.28
CA ALA A 439 -12.35 6.22 17.58
C ALA A 439 -10.92 5.75 17.29
N VAL A 440 -10.37 4.94 18.19
CA VAL A 440 -9.07 4.30 18.01
C VAL A 440 -9.26 2.80 18.16
N LEU A 441 -8.88 2.06 17.13
CA LEU A 441 -8.82 0.60 17.17
C LEU A 441 -7.35 0.19 17.21
N PHE A 442 -6.99 -0.70 18.13
CA PHE A 442 -5.65 -1.24 18.25
C PHE A 442 -5.73 -2.76 18.30
N PHE A 443 -4.98 -3.44 17.44
CA PHE A 443 -4.92 -4.89 17.37
C PHE A 443 -3.47 -5.35 17.47
N ALA A 444 -3.13 -6.05 18.55
CA ALA A 444 -1.86 -6.74 18.73
C ALA A 444 -2.09 -8.26 18.85
N GLY A 445 -1.44 -9.04 18.00
CA GLY A 445 -1.62 -10.48 17.96
C GLY A 445 -1.40 -11.09 16.58
N HIS A 446 -1.93 -12.29 16.37
CA HIS A 446 -1.85 -12.99 15.10
C HIS A 446 -2.99 -12.64 14.16
N GLY A 447 -2.66 -12.60 12.87
CA GLY A 447 -3.62 -12.62 11.78
C GLY A 447 -3.22 -13.65 10.74
N ILE A 448 -4.20 -14.18 10.01
CA ILE A 448 -3.99 -15.18 8.96
C ILE A 448 -4.90 -14.89 7.78
N ASN A 449 -4.45 -15.23 6.57
CA ASN A 449 -5.31 -15.23 5.39
C ASN A 449 -5.88 -16.65 5.20
N ASP A 450 -7.16 -16.76 4.88
CA ASP A 450 -7.72 -18.05 4.47
C ASP A 450 -7.21 -18.46 3.07
N SER A 451 -7.64 -19.62 2.57
CA SER A 451 -7.22 -20.10 1.26
C SER A 451 -7.65 -19.19 0.11
N THR A 452 -8.63 -18.30 0.32
CA THR A 452 -9.10 -17.34 -0.67
C THR A 452 -8.39 -15.98 -0.58
N GLY A 453 -7.49 -15.83 0.40
CA GLY A 453 -6.73 -14.60 0.65
C GLY A 453 -7.44 -13.61 1.58
N VAL A 454 -8.58 -13.98 2.18
CA VAL A 454 -9.31 -13.10 3.12
C VAL A 454 -8.60 -13.10 4.47
N PHE A 455 -8.31 -11.91 4.99
CA PHE A 455 -7.65 -11.78 6.29
C PHE A 455 -8.61 -12.01 7.46
N TYR A 456 -8.07 -12.61 8.51
CA TYR A 456 -8.69 -12.80 9.82
C TYR A 456 -7.70 -12.41 10.91
N PHE A 457 -8.12 -11.58 11.86
CA PHE A 457 -7.44 -11.42 13.15
C PHE A 457 -7.85 -12.59 14.05
N LEU A 458 -6.91 -13.13 14.85
CA LEU A 458 -7.11 -14.30 15.70
C LEU A 458 -7.36 -13.88 17.17
N PRO A 459 -8.60 -13.98 17.67
CA PRO A 459 -8.92 -13.97 19.09
C PRO A 459 -8.26 -15.13 19.86
N VAL A 460 -8.32 -15.08 21.19
CA VAL A 460 -7.80 -16.14 22.06
C VAL A 460 -8.49 -17.50 21.84
N ASP A 461 -9.76 -17.47 21.42
CA ASP A 461 -10.61 -18.63 21.15
C ASP A 461 -10.65 -19.02 19.66
N ALA A 462 -9.70 -18.51 18.87
CA ALA A 462 -9.60 -18.86 17.46
C ALA A 462 -9.27 -20.35 17.24
N ASP A 463 -10.11 -21.01 16.47
CA ASP A 463 -9.85 -22.33 15.89
C ASP A 463 -9.39 -22.14 14.44
N LEU A 464 -8.15 -22.54 14.15
CA LEU A 464 -7.57 -22.41 12.82
C LEU A 464 -8.42 -23.16 11.78
N GLU A 465 -9.06 -24.28 12.08
CA GLU A 465 -9.91 -25.00 11.12
C GLU A 465 -11.28 -24.36 10.91
N LYS A 466 -11.65 -23.36 11.72
CA LYS A 466 -12.98 -22.75 11.72
C LYS A 466 -12.92 -21.22 11.77
N LEU A 467 -11.96 -20.62 11.05
CA LEU A 467 -11.71 -19.16 11.03
C LEU A 467 -12.98 -18.32 10.89
N LYS A 468 -13.85 -18.62 9.91
CA LYS A 468 -15.11 -17.89 9.72
C LYS A 468 -15.97 -17.83 11.00
N ARG A 469 -15.97 -18.91 11.77
CA ARG A 469 -16.76 -19.03 12.99
C ARG A 469 -16.07 -18.40 14.19
N THR A 470 -14.75 -18.57 14.35
CA THR A 470 -14.04 -18.25 15.60
C THR A 470 -13.05 -17.08 15.50
N ALA A 471 -12.75 -16.59 14.31
CA ALA A 471 -11.86 -15.44 14.10
C ALA A 471 -12.66 -14.18 13.73
N ILE A 472 -12.00 -13.01 13.86
CA ILE A 472 -12.54 -11.71 13.44
C ILE A 472 -12.18 -11.50 11.98
N SER A 473 -13.20 -11.40 11.12
CA SER A 473 -12.98 -11.24 9.70
C SER A 473 -12.58 -9.82 9.34
N GLN A 474 -11.87 -9.67 8.22
CA GLN A 474 -11.61 -8.37 7.60
C GLN A 474 -12.90 -7.54 7.46
N SER A 475 -14.01 -8.15 7.06
CA SER A 475 -15.30 -7.46 6.91
C SER A 475 -15.90 -6.97 8.22
N ASP A 476 -15.68 -7.65 9.35
CA ASP A 476 -16.16 -7.17 10.65
C ASP A 476 -15.49 -5.83 10.99
N ILE A 477 -14.18 -5.73 10.74
CA ILE A 477 -13.39 -4.52 10.99
C ILE A 477 -13.74 -3.43 9.97
N THR A 478 -13.72 -3.73 8.67
CA THR A 478 -13.93 -2.72 7.62
C THR A 478 -15.36 -2.16 7.65
N SER A 479 -16.38 -2.99 7.85
CA SER A 479 -17.77 -2.53 7.98
C SER A 479 -17.97 -1.64 9.21
N THR A 480 -17.34 -1.97 10.34
CA THR A 480 -17.37 -1.12 11.54
C THR A 480 -16.77 0.23 11.21
N VAL A 481 -15.54 0.27 10.71
CA VAL A 481 -14.81 1.51 10.39
C VAL A 481 -15.55 2.41 9.40
N ALA A 482 -16.15 1.82 8.36
CA ALA A 482 -16.90 2.52 7.32
C ALA A 482 -18.18 3.20 7.85
N THR A 483 -18.74 2.71 8.96
CA THR A 483 -19.98 3.24 9.55
C THR A 483 -19.75 4.25 10.68
N LEU A 484 -18.52 4.40 11.17
CA LEU A 484 -18.21 5.36 12.24
C LEU A 484 -18.28 6.80 11.72
N ALA A 485 -19.11 7.61 12.38
CA ALA A 485 -19.30 9.02 12.05
C ALA A 485 -18.08 9.88 12.41
N GLY A 486 -17.38 9.57 13.50
CA GLY A 486 -16.20 10.29 13.98
C GLY A 486 -14.90 9.85 13.31
N LYS A 487 -13.82 10.61 13.51
CA LYS A 487 -12.49 10.27 12.94
C LYS A 487 -12.00 8.93 13.48
N VAL A 488 -11.39 8.10 12.64
CA VAL A 488 -10.89 6.77 13.06
C VAL A 488 -9.40 6.64 12.80
N LEU A 489 -8.69 6.17 13.82
CA LEU A 489 -7.33 5.66 13.72
C LEU A 489 -7.35 4.14 13.94
N VAL A 490 -6.68 3.39 13.09
CA VAL A 490 -6.49 1.94 13.27
C VAL A 490 -5.00 1.67 13.40
N PHE A 491 -4.62 0.93 14.43
CA PHE A 491 -3.26 0.51 14.70
C PHE A 491 -3.20 -1.01 14.62
N MET A 492 -2.53 -1.51 13.59
CA MET A 492 -2.32 -2.94 13.33
C MET A 492 -0.91 -3.30 13.79
N ASP A 493 -0.78 -3.72 15.05
CA ASP A 493 0.44 -4.35 15.58
C ASP A 493 0.36 -5.89 15.49
N ALA A 494 -0.15 -6.35 14.36
CA ALA A 494 -0.43 -7.75 14.10
C ALA A 494 0.24 -8.15 12.80
N CYS A 495 1.46 -8.71 12.84
CA CYS A 495 2.12 -9.26 11.66
C CYS A 495 3.00 -10.48 11.99
N HIS A 496 2.66 -11.59 11.32
CA HIS A 496 3.44 -12.80 11.05
C HIS A 496 3.98 -13.60 12.27
N SER A 497 3.27 -14.62 12.76
CA SER A 497 3.91 -15.72 13.51
C SER A 497 4.63 -16.64 12.54
N GLY A 498 5.96 -16.62 12.55
CA GLY A 498 6.78 -17.49 11.69
C GLY A 498 6.51 -18.97 11.92
N ASN A 499 6.04 -19.32 13.11
CA ASN A 499 5.68 -20.68 13.51
C ASN A 499 4.38 -21.21 12.87
N LEU A 500 3.52 -20.35 12.30
CA LEU A 500 2.30 -20.83 11.63
C LEU A 500 2.56 -21.43 10.24
N MET A 501 3.69 -21.12 9.61
CA MET A 501 4.03 -21.65 8.27
C MET A 501 4.22 -23.17 8.23
N GLY A 502 4.66 -23.80 9.33
CA GLY A 502 4.89 -25.24 9.39
C GLY A 502 3.62 -26.09 9.55
N LYS A 503 2.60 -25.56 10.23
CA LYS A 503 1.36 -26.26 10.55
C LYS A 503 0.25 -26.03 9.51
N VAL A 504 0.34 -24.97 8.72
CA VAL A 504 -0.72 -24.56 7.80
C VAL A 504 -0.28 -24.70 6.34
N LYS A 505 -0.01 -25.94 5.90
CA LYS A 505 0.41 -26.29 4.53
C LYS A 505 -0.58 -25.92 3.40
N ARG A 506 -1.75 -25.35 3.73
CA ARG A 506 -2.85 -25.05 2.80
C ARG A 506 -3.42 -23.63 2.90
N ARG A 507 -2.85 -22.74 3.71
CA ARG A 507 -3.35 -21.36 3.82
C ARG A 507 -2.24 -20.40 3.45
N GLY A 508 -2.59 -19.42 2.62
CA GLY A 508 -1.64 -18.53 1.97
C GLY A 508 -0.79 -17.74 2.95
N VAL A 509 0.31 -17.20 2.44
CA VAL A 509 1.17 -16.29 3.20
C VAL A 509 0.33 -15.11 3.69
N VAL A 510 0.51 -14.72 4.96
CA VAL A 510 -0.23 -13.59 5.54
C VAL A 510 0.21 -12.30 4.86
N VAL A 511 -0.74 -11.61 4.24
CA VAL A 511 -0.51 -10.30 3.60
C VAL A 511 -1.53 -9.31 4.16
N VAL A 512 -1.07 -8.47 5.10
CA VAL A 512 -1.92 -7.49 5.80
C VAL A 512 -2.13 -6.22 4.95
N SER A 513 -1.35 -6.05 3.88
CA SER A 513 -1.38 -4.85 3.03
C SER A 513 -2.75 -4.60 2.39
N SER A 514 -3.49 -5.65 2.01
CA SER A 514 -4.84 -5.52 1.48
C SER A 514 -5.83 -4.93 2.48
N VAL A 515 -5.79 -5.40 3.73
CA VAL A 515 -6.64 -4.91 4.82
C VAL A 515 -6.34 -3.45 5.12
N ILE A 516 -5.04 -3.11 5.21
CA ILE A 516 -4.60 -1.74 5.48
C ILE A 516 -5.12 -0.80 4.40
N ASN A 517 -5.01 -1.19 3.13
CA ASN A 517 -5.45 -0.35 2.03
C ASN A 517 -6.97 -0.26 1.91
N GLU A 518 -7.71 -1.33 2.22
CA GLU A 518 -9.16 -1.28 2.27
C GLU A 518 -9.63 -0.35 3.39
N LEU A 519 -9.08 -0.47 4.60
CA LEU A 519 -9.42 0.42 5.72
C LEU A 519 -9.08 1.88 5.44
N ALA A 520 -7.94 2.14 4.78
CA ALA A 520 -7.49 3.48 4.41
C ALA A 520 -8.05 3.98 3.06
N SER A 521 -9.02 3.27 2.47
CA SER A 521 -9.67 3.72 1.25
C SER A 521 -10.49 4.99 1.51
N ALA A 522 -10.69 5.81 0.47
CA ALA A 522 -11.44 7.06 0.60
C ALA A 522 -12.89 6.86 1.09
N GLU A 523 -13.48 5.68 0.83
CA GLU A 523 -14.81 5.28 1.28
C GLU A 523 -14.88 5.05 2.78
N ASN A 524 -13.80 4.54 3.37
CA ASN A 524 -13.75 4.11 4.77
C ASN A 524 -13.11 5.18 5.67
N GLY A 525 -12.24 6.03 5.10
CA GLY A 525 -11.79 7.27 5.73
C GLY A 525 -10.95 7.10 7.00
N ALA A 526 -10.37 5.91 7.26
CA ALA A 526 -9.53 5.67 8.43
C ALA A 526 -8.05 5.89 8.15
N VAL A 527 -7.34 6.48 9.11
CA VAL A 527 -5.88 6.48 9.08
C VAL A 527 -5.39 5.18 9.69
N VAL A 528 -4.57 4.43 8.97
CA VAL A 528 -4.08 3.13 9.41
C VAL A 528 -2.58 3.18 9.63
N PHE A 529 -2.14 2.88 10.84
CA PHE A 529 -0.75 2.61 11.18
C PHE A 529 -0.55 1.10 11.25
N SER A 530 0.44 0.58 10.54
CA SER A 530 0.81 -0.83 10.56
C SER A 530 2.24 -0.99 11.05
N SER A 531 2.46 -2.00 11.88
CA SER A 531 3.78 -2.29 12.45
C SER A 531 4.78 -2.78 11.42
N ALA A 532 4.34 -3.35 10.29
CA ALA A 532 5.20 -3.91 9.28
C ALA A 532 4.67 -3.72 7.83
N THR A 533 5.55 -3.91 6.85
CA THR A 533 5.25 -3.94 5.40
C THR A 533 5.65 -5.28 4.77
N GLY A 534 4.96 -5.69 3.71
CA GLY A 534 5.26 -6.96 3.02
C GLY A 534 5.07 -8.17 3.92
N ARG A 535 6.07 -9.06 3.96
CA ARG A 535 6.09 -10.29 4.79
C ARG A 535 6.98 -10.15 6.03
N GLN A 536 7.19 -8.93 6.53
CA GLN A 536 8.02 -8.67 7.69
C GLN A 536 7.34 -9.06 9.02
N TYR A 537 8.18 -9.35 10.02
CA TYR A 537 7.77 -9.66 11.38
C TYR A 537 7.58 -8.40 12.22
N ALA A 538 6.54 -8.38 13.05
CA ALA A 538 6.49 -7.49 14.20
C ALA A 538 7.43 -8.02 15.30
N LEU A 539 8.36 -7.20 15.77
CA LEU A 539 9.38 -7.62 16.73
C LEU A 539 9.04 -7.21 18.16
N GLU A 540 9.20 -8.16 19.07
CA GLU A 540 9.04 -7.98 20.52
C GLU A 540 10.41 -8.18 21.21
N ASN A 541 10.73 -7.29 22.16
CA ASN A 541 11.85 -7.49 23.07
C ASN A 541 11.44 -7.01 24.46
N LYS A 542 11.57 -7.88 25.47
CA LYS A 542 11.22 -7.61 26.86
C LYS A 542 11.96 -6.40 27.43
N GLU A 543 13.17 -6.11 26.94
CA GLU A 543 13.96 -4.92 27.34
C GLU A 543 13.32 -3.60 26.89
N TRP A 544 12.57 -3.59 25.78
CA TRP A 544 11.84 -2.39 25.34
C TRP A 544 10.59 -2.14 26.18
N GLY A 545 10.09 -3.19 26.84
CA GLY A 545 8.86 -3.20 27.62
C GLY A 545 7.59 -3.32 26.78
N ASN A 546 7.67 -3.21 25.45
CA ASN A 546 6.58 -3.33 24.49
C ASN A 546 7.11 -3.89 23.16
N GLY A 547 6.23 -4.33 22.26
CA GLY A 547 6.57 -4.48 20.84
C GLY A 547 7.15 -3.17 20.28
N ALA A 548 8.08 -3.25 19.32
CA ALA A 548 8.79 -2.06 18.81
C ALA A 548 7.83 -0.97 18.31
N PHE A 549 6.78 -1.38 17.61
CA PHE A 549 5.76 -0.47 17.09
C PHE A 549 4.93 0.17 18.20
N THR A 550 4.35 -0.63 19.09
CA THR A 550 3.63 -0.10 20.26
C THR A 550 4.50 0.84 21.10
N LYS A 551 5.78 0.51 21.31
CA LYS A 551 6.75 1.38 21.98
C LYS A 551 6.84 2.74 21.30
N GLY A 552 7.05 2.75 19.98
CA GLY A 552 7.14 3.97 19.19
C GLY A 552 5.86 4.82 19.27
N VAL A 553 4.69 4.20 19.21
CA VAL A 553 3.41 4.91 19.30
C VAL A 553 3.21 5.53 20.68
N VAL A 554 3.39 4.75 21.75
CA VAL A 554 3.23 5.19 23.14
C VAL A 554 4.20 6.32 23.48
N GLU A 555 5.46 6.20 23.08
CA GLU A 555 6.47 7.26 23.24
C GLU A 555 6.10 8.52 22.44
N GLY A 556 5.62 8.32 21.21
CA GLY A 556 5.19 9.37 20.31
C GLY A 556 4.08 10.21 20.93
N ILE A 557 2.95 9.61 21.32
CA ILE A 557 1.79 10.33 21.87
C ILE A 557 2.05 10.96 23.25
N ARG A 558 3.07 10.48 23.98
CA ARG A 558 3.54 11.09 25.23
C ARG A 558 4.50 12.27 25.03
N GLY A 559 4.80 12.63 23.78
CA GLY A 559 5.47 13.88 23.44
C GLY A 559 6.77 13.76 22.67
N LYS A 560 7.32 12.56 22.49
CA LYS A 560 8.53 12.42 21.69
C LYS A 560 8.30 12.71 20.19
N ALA A 561 7.05 12.74 19.74
CA ALA A 561 6.67 13.14 18.39
C ALA A 561 6.50 14.66 18.18
N ASP A 562 6.61 15.51 19.22
CA ASP A 562 6.46 16.98 19.08
C ASP A 562 7.77 17.65 18.63
N TYR A 563 8.22 17.36 17.41
CA TYR A 563 9.45 17.95 16.86
C TYR A 563 9.35 19.45 16.54
N LYS A 564 8.14 20.03 16.60
CA LYS A 564 7.95 21.47 16.42
C LYS A 564 7.79 22.23 17.74
N SER A 565 7.86 21.55 18.89
CA SER A 565 7.64 22.13 20.21
C SER A 565 6.34 22.93 20.29
N THR A 566 5.28 22.43 19.64
CA THR A 566 3.98 23.10 19.57
C THR A 566 3.06 22.72 20.73
N GLY A 567 3.44 21.72 21.52
CA GLY A 567 2.58 21.07 22.51
C GLY A 567 1.48 20.21 21.88
N ARG A 568 1.49 20.03 20.55
CA ARG A 568 0.49 19.25 19.80
C ARG A 568 1.17 18.18 18.98
N ILE A 569 0.58 16.99 18.94
CA ILE A 569 1.05 15.89 18.11
C ILE A 569 -0.03 15.58 17.09
N THR A 570 0.30 15.67 15.80
CA THR A 570 -0.62 15.31 14.70
C THR A 570 -0.37 13.89 14.20
N VAL A 571 -1.28 13.38 13.36
CA VAL A 571 -1.12 12.09 12.68
C VAL A 571 0.21 12.04 11.92
N ASN A 572 0.52 13.07 11.13
CA ASN A 572 1.78 13.11 10.37
C ASN A 572 3.00 13.16 11.29
N MET A 573 2.89 13.82 12.46
CA MET A 573 3.99 13.87 13.41
C MET A 573 4.26 12.50 14.04
N LEU A 574 3.18 11.81 14.41
CA LEU A 574 3.24 10.46 14.95
C LEU A 574 3.81 9.47 13.93
N ASP A 575 3.40 9.55 12.65
CA ASP A 575 3.93 8.71 11.56
C ASP A 575 5.44 8.83 11.43
N LEU A 576 5.95 10.07 11.37
CA LEU A 576 7.39 10.32 11.26
C LEU A 576 8.14 9.74 12.46
N TYR A 577 7.66 10.00 13.68
CA TYR A 577 8.29 9.52 14.89
C TYR A 577 8.30 7.99 14.99
N VAL A 578 7.15 7.35 14.76
CA VAL A 578 7.01 5.88 14.80
C VAL A 578 7.90 5.24 13.74
N SER A 579 7.91 5.80 12.52
CA SER A 579 8.77 5.33 11.42
C SER A 579 10.24 5.26 11.83
N GLU A 580 10.78 6.34 12.39
CA GLU A 580 12.20 6.40 12.74
C GLU A 580 12.51 5.61 14.01
N ARG A 581 11.61 5.67 15.01
CA ARG A 581 11.81 4.97 16.29
C ARG A 581 11.80 3.45 16.15
N VAL A 582 10.89 2.90 15.33
CA VAL A 582 10.86 1.44 15.09
C VAL A 582 12.09 0.99 14.32
N LYS A 583 12.53 1.74 13.31
CA LYS A 583 13.77 1.46 12.58
C LYS A 583 14.98 1.47 13.53
N GLU A 584 15.05 2.43 14.44
CA GLU A 584 16.12 2.51 15.45
C GLU A 584 16.12 1.28 16.36
N LEU A 585 14.98 0.97 17.00
CA LEU A 585 14.84 -0.15 17.94
C LEU A 585 15.17 -1.49 17.28
N THR A 586 14.65 -1.70 16.06
CA THR A 586 14.78 -2.97 15.35
C THR A 586 16.02 -3.04 14.48
N LYS A 587 16.85 -2.00 14.44
CA LYS A 587 18.00 -1.89 13.52
C LYS A 587 17.57 -2.08 12.05
N GLY A 588 16.40 -1.54 11.70
CA GLY A 588 15.78 -1.60 10.36
C GLY A 588 15.05 -2.90 10.04
N GLN A 589 14.96 -3.85 10.98
CA GLN A 589 14.37 -5.19 10.70
C GLN A 589 12.87 -5.12 10.46
N GLN A 590 12.23 -4.10 11.03
CA GLN A 590 10.82 -3.81 10.92
C GLN A 590 10.64 -2.40 10.35
N THR A 591 9.84 -2.29 9.28
CA THR A 591 9.49 -1.01 8.67
C THR A 591 7.99 -0.77 8.87
N PRO A 592 7.59 0.10 9.82
CA PRO A 592 6.19 0.46 9.98
C PRO A 592 5.75 1.36 8.82
N THR A 593 4.45 1.41 8.59
CA THR A 593 3.86 2.25 7.55
C THR A 593 2.57 2.86 8.02
N THR A 594 2.29 4.06 7.53
CA THR A 594 1.03 4.76 7.75
C THR A 594 0.37 5.01 6.40
N VAL A 595 -0.91 4.65 6.28
CA VAL A 595 -1.71 4.98 5.10
C VAL A 595 -2.83 5.92 5.56
N LYS A 596 -2.86 7.11 4.95
CA LYS A 596 -3.88 8.12 5.19
C LYS A 596 -4.70 8.31 3.91
N PRO A 597 -6.03 8.23 3.97
CA PRO A 597 -6.88 8.50 2.83
C PRO A 597 -6.67 9.94 2.31
N PRO A 598 -6.77 10.17 0.99
CA PRO A 598 -6.51 11.50 0.40
C PRO A 598 -7.50 12.58 0.83
N ASN A 599 -8.70 12.18 1.28
CA ASN A 599 -9.78 13.05 1.76
C ASN A 599 -9.82 13.22 3.28
N VAL A 600 -8.78 12.75 3.99
CA VAL A 600 -8.65 12.93 5.44
C VAL A 600 -7.51 13.92 5.73
N PRO A 601 -7.82 15.13 6.23
CA PRO A 601 -6.78 16.10 6.58
C PRO A 601 -5.93 15.62 7.75
N ASP A 602 -4.75 16.22 7.94
CA ASP A 602 -3.97 16.01 9.17
C ASP A 602 -4.70 16.63 10.38
N PHE A 603 -4.65 15.98 11.53
CA PHE A 603 -5.32 16.45 12.75
C PHE A 603 -4.55 16.05 14.01
N PRO A 604 -4.71 16.80 15.13
CA PRO A 604 -4.07 16.47 16.39
C PRO A 604 -4.65 15.19 17.01
N VAL A 605 -3.77 14.35 17.53
CA VAL A 605 -4.08 13.09 18.23
C VAL A 605 -3.68 13.12 19.70
N ALA A 606 -2.79 14.03 20.10
CA ALA A 606 -2.41 14.24 21.50
C ALA A 606 -2.00 15.69 21.77
N LEU A 607 -2.16 16.12 23.02
CA LEU A 607 -1.63 17.35 23.58
C LEU A 607 -0.66 17.05 24.74
N LEU A 608 0.40 17.84 24.80
CA LEU A 608 1.34 17.86 25.92
C LEU A 608 0.78 18.68 27.08
N ARG A 609 1.32 18.43 28.26
CA ARG A 609 0.99 19.18 29.47
C ARG A 609 1.72 20.51 29.49
#